data_AF-A0A7S3CVT8-F1
#
_entry.id   AF-A0A7S3CVT8-F1
#
_cell.length_a   1.000
_cell.length_b   1.000
_cell.length_c   1.000
_cell.angle_alpha   90.00
_cell.angle_beta   90.00
_cell.angle_gamma   90.00
#
_symmetry.space_group_name_H-M   'P 1'
#
loop_
_entity.id
_entity.type
_entity.pdbx_description
1 polymer ?
#
loop_
_entity_poly.entity_id
_entity_poly.type
_entity_poly.pdbx_seq_one_letter_code
_entity_poly.pdbx_strand_id
1 'polypeptide(L)'
;FMIILLSTLNGIIIHDRGGEAGPEWEAFNSSQYFTMVGLAFYMFEGVTSVLPILEASNEEARSSFTVLLISALSILLFLNIGFSELCYYAWGSDLKEPIIIWQFPDDNLAVITGRILLCIVILFSFPLQIFTANNNIEHWIFSKMEYSEVRRWLKNLSRLVVVSLAVIISITFYFCLHKILGLTGVLLGSIVVLVMPSLIHNKLMATSTFQKSMNYCVIAYALVMIIVVSFFIIYYWDNK
;
A
#
# COMPACT_ATOMS: atom_id res chain seq x y z
N PHE A 1 10.87 -1.74 -15.31
CA PHE A 1 11.79 -2.89 -15.47
C PHE A 1 11.31 -4.12 -14.70
N MET A 2 11.22 -4.07 -13.36
CA MET A 2 10.85 -5.25 -12.55
C MET A 2 9.50 -5.88 -12.92
N ILE A 3 8.45 -5.07 -13.08
CA ILE A 3 7.12 -5.55 -13.52
C ILE A 3 7.22 -6.25 -14.88
N ILE A 4 7.94 -5.65 -15.84
CA ILE A 4 8.14 -6.23 -17.17
C ILE A 4 8.86 -7.58 -17.07
N LEU A 5 9.95 -7.66 -16.32
CA LEU A 5 10.68 -8.91 -16.10
C LEU A 5 9.77 -10.01 -15.53
N LEU A 6 9.04 -9.70 -14.46
CA LEU A 6 8.16 -10.67 -13.79
C LEU A 6 6.98 -11.06 -14.69
N SER A 7 6.40 -10.12 -15.43
CA SER A 7 5.36 -10.41 -16.42
C SER A 7 5.87 -11.34 -17.51
N THR A 8 7.08 -11.12 -18.02
CA THR A 8 7.69 -12.01 -19.03
C THR A 8 7.94 -13.41 -18.47
N LEU A 9 8.49 -13.52 -17.25
CA LEU A 9 8.75 -14.82 -16.62
C LEU A 9 7.46 -15.59 -16.34
N ASN A 10 6.42 -14.92 -15.84
CA ASN A 10 5.09 -15.53 -15.69
C ASN A 10 4.50 -15.95 -17.05
N GLY A 11 4.68 -15.15 -18.10
CA GLY A 11 4.26 -15.50 -19.45
C GLY A 11 4.95 -16.73 -20.00
N ILE A 12 6.25 -16.92 -19.72
CA ILE A 12 7.00 -18.13 -20.09
C ILE A 12 6.44 -19.35 -19.36
N ILE A 13 6.18 -19.25 -18.05
CA ILE A 13 5.58 -20.35 -17.27
C ILE A 13 4.23 -20.77 -17.86
N ILE A 14 3.38 -19.81 -18.22
CA ILE A 14 2.07 -20.07 -18.83
C ILE A 14 2.25 -20.75 -20.20
N HIS A 15 3.18 -20.25 -21.01
CA HIS A 15 3.49 -20.84 -22.32
C HIS A 15 4.00 -22.28 -22.21
N ASP A 16 4.89 -22.56 -21.26
CA ASP A 16 5.46 -23.89 -21.03
C ASP A 16 4.41 -24.89 -20.53
N ARG A 17 3.32 -24.39 -19.93
CA ARG A 17 2.12 -25.16 -19.56
C ARG A 17 1.05 -25.21 -20.66
N GLY A 18 1.38 -24.81 -21.90
CA GLY A 18 0.44 -24.84 -23.01
C GLY A 18 -0.70 -23.82 -22.91
N GLY A 19 -0.54 -22.77 -22.10
CA GLY A 19 -1.57 -21.76 -21.84
C GLY A 19 -2.51 -22.07 -20.68
N GLU A 20 -2.34 -23.22 -20.02
CA GLU A 20 -3.16 -23.61 -18.88
C GLU A 20 -2.85 -22.76 -17.64
N ALA A 21 -3.89 -22.49 -16.85
CA ALA A 21 -3.77 -21.79 -15.58
C ALA A 21 -2.98 -22.64 -14.57
N GLY A 22 -2.45 -21.97 -13.53
CA GLY A 22 -1.86 -22.62 -12.37
C GLY A 22 -2.83 -23.57 -11.66
N PRO A 23 -2.30 -24.46 -10.80
CA PRO A 23 -3.12 -25.42 -10.06
C PRO A 23 -4.18 -24.71 -9.20
N GLU A 24 -5.36 -25.32 -9.12
CA GLU A 24 -6.51 -24.83 -8.32
C GLU A 24 -6.82 -23.34 -8.58
N TRP A 25 -6.59 -22.88 -9.81
CA TRP A 25 -7.02 -21.54 -10.21
C TRP A 25 -8.54 -21.46 -10.18
N GLU A 26 -9.05 -20.45 -9.48
CA GLU A 26 -10.47 -20.15 -9.39
C GLU A 26 -10.72 -18.71 -9.80
N ALA A 27 -11.79 -18.45 -10.55
CA ALA A 27 -12.13 -17.09 -10.96
C ALA A 27 -12.46 -16.17 -9.76
N PHE A 28 -12.91 -16.74 -8.63
CA PHE A 28 -13.23 -15.97 -7.43
C PHE A 28 -12.85 -16.71 -6.14
N ASN A 29 -11.77 -16.26 -5.50
CA ASN A 29 -11.33 -16.78 -4.21
C ASN A 29 -12.06 -16.07 -3.07
N SER A 30 -13.02 -16.77 -2.44
CA SER A 30 -13.83 -16.20 -1.36
C SER A 30 -13.07 -16.03 -0.04
N SER A 31 -12.04 -16.84 0.24
CA SER A 31 -11.32 -16.80 1.52
C SER A 31 -10.37 -15.61 1.60
N GLN A 32 -9.71 -15.25 0.49
CA GLN A 32 -8.73 -14.17 0.46
C GLN A 32 -9.29 -12.84 -0.05
N TYR A 33 -10.52 -12.82 -0.56
CA TYR A 33 -11.15 -11.62 -1.13
C TYR A 33 -11.13 -10.42 -0.17
N PHE A 34 -11.53 -10.59 1.08
CA PHE A 34 -11.55 -9.47 2.04
C PHE A 34 -10.14 -9.00 2.40
N THR A 35 -9.17 -9.91 2.48
CA THR A 35 -7.77 -9.55 2.69
C THR A 35 -7.21 -8.75 1.51
N MET A 36 -7.58 -9.11 0.28
CA MET A 36 -7.27 -8.33 -0.93
C MET A 36 -7.87 -6.92 -0.87
N VAL A 37 -9.13 -6.79 -0.44
CA VAL A 37 -9.77 -5.48 -0.27
C VAL A 37 -9.02 -4.61 0.75
N GLY A 38 -8.63 -5.18 1.88
CA GLY A 38 -7.80 -4.47 2.88
C GLY A 38 -6.45 -4.05 2.30
N LEU A 39 -5.79 -4.94 1.55
CA LEU A 39 -4.51 -4.65 0.91
C LEU A 39 -4.65 -3.55 -0.16
N ALA A 40 -5.77 -3.49 -0.87
CA ALA A 40 -6.05 -2.41 -1.81
C ALA A 40 -6.08 -1.04 -1.12
N PHE A 41 -6.70 -0.93 0.08
CA PHE A 41 -6.63 0.32 0.85
C PHE A 41 -5.20 0.71 1.22
N TYR A 42 -4.37 -0.27 1.60
CA TYR A 42 -2.95 -0.04 1.88
C TYR A 42 -2.18 0.42 0.63
N MET A 43 -2.42 -0.20 -0.53
CA MET A 43 -1.73 0.14 -1.78
C MET A 43 -1.99 1.58 -2.25
N PHE A 44 -3.15 2.15 -1.90
CA PHE A 44 -3.55 3.51 -2.27
C PHE A 44 -3.49 4.52 -1.11
N GLU A 45 -2.79 4.20 0.00
CA GLU A 45 -2.68 5.08 1.18
C GLU A 45 -1.88 6.37 0.92
N GLY A 46 -1.05 6.42 -0.13
CA GLY A 46 -0.08 7.51 -0.41
C GLY A 46 -0.62 8.94 -0.58
N VAL A 47 -1.91 9.18 -0.29
CA VAL A 47 -2.59 10.48 -0.34
C VAL A 47 -1.90 11.55 0.51
N THR A 48 -1.27 11.18 1.63
CA THR A 48 -0.60 12.14 2.52
C THR A 48 0.57 12.86 1.85
N SER A 49 1.17 12.22 0.85
CA SER A 49 2.29 12.79 0.08
C SER A 49 1.83 13.67 -1.07
N VAL A 50 0.55 13.63 -1.45
CA VAL A 50 0.00 14.39 -2.59
C VAL A 50 0.11 15.89 -2.36
N LEU A 51 -0.15 16.36 -1.13
CA LEU A 51 -0.08 17.79 -0.82
C LEU A 51 1.36 18.34 -0.89
N PRO A 52 2.38 17.71 -0.26
CA PRO A 52 3.77 18.11 -0.47
C PRO A 52 4.20 18.13 -1.94
N ILE A 53 3.73 17.15 -2.75
CA ILE A 53 4.02 17.11 -4.19
C ILE A 53 3.37 18.29 -4.92
N LEU A 54 2.11 18.62 -4.59
CA LEU A 54 1.41 19.78 -5.14
C LEU A 54 2.12 21.10 -4.79
N GLU A 55 2.61 21.23 -3.55
CA GLU A 55 3.33 22.42 -3.09
C GLU A 55 4.70 22.58 -3.77
N ALA A 56 5.38 21.48 -4.05
CA ALA A 56 6.66 21.47 -4.77
C ALA A 56 6.51 21.59 -6.30
N SER A 57 5.28 21.51 -6.84
CA SER A 57 5.02 21.57 -8.28
C SER A 57 5.04 23.00 -8.82
N ASN A 58 5.60 23.17 -10.02
CA ASN A 58 5.61 24.44 -10.74
C ASN A 58 4.18 24.88 -11.14
N GLU A 59 4.02 26.17 -11.45
CA GLU A 59 2.72 26.80 -11.70
C GLU A 59 1.91 26.15 -12.83
N GLU A 60 2.58 25.77 -13.93
CA GLU A 60 1.96 25.02 -15.04
C GLU A 60 1.39 23.66 -14.57
N ALA A 61 2.19 22.88 -13.84
CA ALA A 61 1.80 21.57 -13.34
C ALA A 61 0.67 21.66 -12.31
N ARG A 62 0.60 22.76 -11.54
CA ARG A 62 -0.46 23.00 -10.56
C ARG A 62 -1.84 23.12 -11.20
N SER A 63 -1.94 23.77 -12.36
CA SER A 63 -3.19 23.93 -13.11
C SER A 63 -3.77 22.59 -13.61
N SER A 64 -2.90 21.65 -13.95
CA SER A 64 -3.26 20.33 -14.49
C SER A 64 -3.13 19.20 -13.46
N PHE A 65 -2.87 19.53 -12.20
CA PHE A 65 -2.51 18.56 -11.17
C PHE A 65 -3.59 17.51 -10.95
N THR A 66 -4.86 17.90 -10.95
CA THR A 66 -5.99 16.97 -10.82
C THR A 66 -6.01 15.93 -11.95
N VAL A 67 -5.77 16.36 -13.20
CA VAL A 67 -5.76 15.46 -14.37
C VAL A 67 -4.54 14.53 -14.32
N LEU A 68 -3.38 15.05 -13.92
CA LEU A 68 -2.16 14.26 -13.72
C LEU A 68 -2.36 13.20 -12.62
N LEU A 69 -2.98 13.58 -11.51
CA LEU A 69 -3.24 12.67 -10.39
C LEU A 69 -4.21 11.56 -10.80
N ILE A 70 -5.33 11.91 -11.45
CA ILE A 70 -6.32 10.93 -11.91
C ILE A 70 -5.70 9.98 -12.94
N SER A 71 -4.91 10.50 -13.89
CA SER A 71 -4.26 9.66 -14.90
C SER A 71 -3.21 8.73 -14.29
N ALA A 72 -2.37 9.23 -13.37
CA ALA A 72 -1.40 8.42 -12.65
C ALA A 72 -2.05 7.30 -11.82
N LEU A 73 -3.11 7.61 -11.06
CA LEU A 73 -3.85 6.62 -10.28
C LEU A 73 -4.56 5.60 -11.16
N SER A 74 -5.10 6.02 -12.31
CA SER A 74 -5.75 5.12 -13.26
C SER A 74 -4.76 4.13 -13.86
N ILE A 75 -3.60 4.61 -14.32
CA ILE A 75 -2.52 3.74 -14.84
C ILE A 75 -2.06 2.77 -13.76
N LEU A 76 -1.87 3.25 -12.53
CA LEU A 76 -1.48 2.42 -11.41
C LEU A 76 -2.52 1.34 -11.12
N LEU A 77 -3.82 1.67 -11.16
CA LEU A 77 -4.90 0.72 -10.96
C LEU A 77 -4.88 -0.41 -11.99
N PHE A 78 -4.87 -0.07 -13.29
CA PHE A 78 -4.85 -1.08 -14.35
C PHE A 78 -3.58 -1.94 -14.32
N LEU A 79 -2.43 -1.33 -14.02
CA LEU A 79 -1.18 -2.06 -13.90
C LEU A 79 -1.20 -3.05 -12.73
N ASN A 80 -1.73 -2.65 -11.58
CA ASN A 80 -1.82 -3.55 -10.42
C ASN A 80 -2.82 -4.70 -10.66
N ILE A 81 -3.98 -4.43 -11.26
CA ILE A 81 -4.97 -5.47 -11.59
C ILE A 81 -4.35 -6.47 -12.57
N GLY A 82 -3.88 -5.99 -13.73
CA GLY A 82 -3.35 -6.87 -14.77
C GLY A 82 -2.10 -7.64 -14.32
N PHE A 83 -1.23 -7.02 -13.53
CA PHE A 83 -0.07 -7.71 -12.98
C PHE A 83 -0.46 -8.78 -11.94
N SER A 84 -1.41 -8.47 -11.05
CA SER A 84 -1.88 -9.41 -10.03
C SER A 84 -2.60 -10.61 -10.65
N GLU A 85 -3.47 -10.35 -11.62
CA GLU A 85 -4.16 -11.40 -12.39
C GLU A 85 -3.18 -12.31 -13.12
N LEU A 86 -2.17 -11.74 -13.79
CA LEU A 86 -1.14 -12.53 -14.47
C LEU A 86 -0.36 -13.43 -13.49
N CYS A 87 0.01 -12.90 -12.31
CA CYS A 87 0.72 -13.68 -11.30
C CYS A 87 -0.15 -14.81 -10.75
N TYR A 88 -1.42 -14.53 -10.44
CA TYR A 88 -2.34 -15.55 -9.94
C TYR A 88 -2.69 -16.59 -11.01
N TYR A 89 -2.86 -16.19 -12.27
CA TYR A 89 -3.07 -17.12 -13.38
C TYR A 89 -1.85 -18.03 -13.60
N ALA A 90 -0.63 -17.51 -13.47
CA ALA A 90 0.59 -18.31 -13.62
C ALA A 90 0.81 -19.30 -12.47
N TRP A 91 0.53 -18.92 -11.23
CA TRP A 91 0.91 -19.72 -10.05
C TRP A 91 -0.26 -20.42 -9.35
N GLY A 92 -1.49 -19.92 -9.44
CA GLY A 92 -2.64 -20.52 -8.75
C GLY A 92 -2.38 -20.70 -7.24
N SER A 93 -2.64 -21.90 -6.71
CA SER A 93 -2.37 -22.25 -5.31
C SER A 93 -0.90 -22.46 -4.97
N ASP A 94 0.02 -22.46 -5.94
CA ASP A 94 1.46 -22.54 -5.66
C ASP A 94 2.05 -21.21 -5.19
N LEU A 95 1.29 -20.11 -5.26
CA LEU A 95 1.73 -18.79 -4.81
C LEU A 95 1.85 -18.74 -3.29
N LYS A 96 3.06 -18.94 -2.77
CA LYS A 96 3.35 -19.07 -1.33
C LYS A 96 4.13 -17.90 -0.78
N GLU A 97 4.93 -17.27 -1.63
CA GLU A 97 5.79 -16.16 -1.20
C GLU A 97 5.01 -14.84 -1.15
N PRO A 98 5.16 -14.03 -0.09
CA PRO A 98 4.51 -12.72 0.00
C PRO A 98 5.07 -11.72 -1.03
N ILE A 99 6.27 -11.99 -1.54
CA ILE A 99 6.94 -11.20 -2.57
C ILE A 99 7.12 -12.10 -3.80
N ILE A 100 6.41 -11.79 -4.88
CA ILE A 100 6.34 -12.64 -6.09
C ILE A 100 7.71 -13.00 -6.68
N ILE A 101 8.72 -12.13 -6.60
CA ILE A 101 10.04 -12.44 -7.17
C ILE A 101 10.76 -13.58 -6.41
N TRP A 102 10.38 -13.85 -5.16
CA TRP A 102 10.92 -14.95 -4.37
C TRP A 102 10.32 -16.30 -4.76
N GLN A 103 9.19 -16.29 -5.47
CA GLN A 103 8.56 -17.50 -6.00
C GLN A 103 9.41 -18.16 -7.10
N PHE A 104 10.24 -17.39 -7.81
CA PHE A 104 11.09 -17.91 -8.89
C PHE A 104 12.38 -18.58 -8.36
N PRO A 105 12.90 -19.62 -9.03
CA PRO A 105 14.17 -20.24 -8.67
C PRO A 105 15.38 -19.29 -8.86
N ASP A 106 16.46 -19.57 -8.14
CA ASP A 106 17.72 -18.79 -8.13
C ASP A 106 18.71 -19.18 -9.24
N ASP A 107 18.26 -19.92 -10.24
CA ASP A 107 19.08 -20.39 -11.36
C ASP A 107 19.27 -19.32 -12.45
N ASN A 108 18.29 -18.43 -12.62
CA ASN A 108 18.28 -17.43 -13.67
C ASN A 108 18.91 -16.10 -13.23
N LEU A 109 19.97 -15.67 -13.94
CA LEU A 109 20.66 -14.40 -13.70
C LEU A 109 19.70 -13.18 -13.72
N ALA A 110 18.66 -13.23 -14.55
CA ALA A 110 17.66 -12.17 -14.63
C ALA A 110 16.85 -12.06 -13.33
N VAL A 111 16.49 -13.19 -12.72
CA VAL A 111 15.79 -13.23 -11.42
C VAL A 111 16.70 -12.62 -10.35
N ILE A 112 17.95 -13.09 -10.24
CA ILE A 112 18.95 -12.56 -9.29
C ILE A 112 19.12 -11.05 -9.43
N THR A 113 19.27 -10.57 -10.67
CA THR A 113 19.39 -9.13 -10.97
C THR A 113 18.13 -8.37 -10.54
N GLY A 114 16.95 -8.93 -10.82
CA GLY A 114 15.68 -8.38 -10.36
C GLY A 114 15.58 -8.29 -8.84
N ARG A 115 16.08 -9.29 -8.10
CA ARG A 115 16.13 -9.32 -6.63
C ARG A 115 16.95 -8.14 -6.09
N ILE A 116 18.15 -7.95 -6.65
CA ILE A 116 19.06 -6.87 -6.26
C ILE A 116 18.45 -5.51 -6.55
N LEU A 117 17.85 -5.33 -7.73
CA LEU A 117 17.18 -4.08 -8.10
C LEU A 117 15.99 -3.79 -7.19
N LEU A 118 15.21 -4.80 -6.80
CA LEU A 118 14.13 -4.64 -5.83
C LEU A 118 14.67 -4.17 -4.47
N CYS A 119 15.75 -4.79 -3.97
CA CYS A 119 16.40 -4.36 -2.73
C CYS A 119 16.86 -2.90 -2.80
N ILE A 120 17.44 -2.47 -3.93
CA ILE A 120 17.84 -1.07 -4.16
C ILE A 120 16.62 -0.14 -4.14
N VAL A 121 15.53 -0.52 -4.81
CA VAL A 121 14.28 0.27 -4.83
C VAL A 121 13.70 0.41 -3.43
N ILE A 122 13.65 -0.67 -2.65
CA ILE A 122 13.16 -0.64 -1.26
C ILE A 122 14.07 0.25 -0.40
N LEU A 123 15.39 0.13 -0.54
CA LEU A 123 16.37 0.93 0.21
C LEU A 123 16.19 2.43 -0.03
N PHE A 124 15.88 2.85 -1.26
CA PHE A 124 15.63 4.27 -1.57
C PHE A 124 14.20 4.72 -1.24
N SER A 125 13.21 3.81 -1.28
CA SER A 125 11.81 4.14 -1.00
C SER A 125 11.54 4.34 0.49
N PHE A 126 12.17 3.53 1.34
CA PHE A 126 11.95 3.58 2.79
C PHE A 126 12.31 4.94 3.42
N PRO A 127 13.45 5.59 3.10
CA PRO A 127 13.79 6.93 3.58
C PRO A 127 12.73 7.99 3.26
N LEU A 128 12.09 7.91 2.08
CA LEU A 128 11.06 8.87 1.67
C LEU A 128 9.79 8.71 2.50
N GLN A 129 9.37 7.47 2.76
CA GLN A 129 8.20 7.18 3.58
C GLN A 129 8.43 7.55 5.06
N ILE A 130 9.58 7.15 5.61
CA ILE A 130 9.90 7.39 7.01
C ILE A 130 10.15 8.88 7.30
N PHE A 131 10.60 9.66 6.32
CA PHE A 131 10.77 11.11 6.47
C PHE A 131 9.46 11.82 6.80
N THR A 132 8.40 11.54 6.05
CA THR A 132 7.07 12.13 6.28
C THR A 132 6.50 11.69 7.63
N ALA A 133 6.65 10.41 7.98
CA ALA A 133 6.21 9.89 9.28
C ALA A 133 6.95 10.57 10.45
N ASN A 134 8.28 10.64 10.38
CA ASN A 134 9.11 11.26 11.41
C ASN A 134 8.81 12.75 11.56
N ASN A 135 8.62 13.49 10.46
CA ASN A 135 8.28 14.91 10.55
C ASN A 135 6.95 15.14 11.29
N ASN A 136 5.94 14.30 11.05
CA ASN A 136 4.66 14.38 11.76
C ASN A 136 4.81 14.04 13.25
N ILE A 137 5.50 12.94 13.59
CA ILE A 137 5.76 12.54 14.97
C ILE A 137 6.55 13.63 15.71
N GLU A 138 7.60 14.16 15.09
CA GLU A 138 8.43 15.20 15.70
C GLU A 138 7.68 16.51 15.90
N HIS A 139 6.81 16.88 14.97
CA HIS A 139 5.95 18.04 15.14
C HIS A 139 4.99 17.85 16.32
N TRP A 140 4.42 16.66 16.47
CA TRP A 140 3.48 16.38 17.57
C TRP A 140 4.18 16.35 18.94
N ILE A 141 5.33 15.68 19.06
CA ILE A 141 6.03 15.48 20.34
C ILE A 141 6.93 16.65 20.71
N PHE A 142 7.64 17.24 19.74
CA PHE A 142 8.73 18.19 20.00
C PHE A 142 8.45 19.61 19.47
N SER A 143 7.23 19.97 19.05
CA SER A 143 6.91 21.33 18.56
C SER A 143 7.17 22.42 19.60
N LYS A 144 6.87 22.13 20.87
CA LYS A 144 6.99 23.10 21.99
C LYS A 144 8.36 23.08 22.67
N MET A 145 9.26 22.19 22.27
CA MET A 145 10.58 22.05 22.88
C MET A 145 11.60 22.96 22.17
N GLU A 146 12.36 23.73 22.95
CA GLU A 146 13.42 24.58 22.42
C GLU A 146 14.52 23.77 21.73
N TYR A 147 15.23 24.40 20.79
CA TYR A 147 16.36 23.77 20.12
C TYR A 147 17.49 23.54 21.12
N SER A 148 17.75 22.27 21.42
CA SER A 148 18.79 21.82 22.35
C SER A 148 19.40 20.51 21.88
N GLU A 149 20.60 20.19 22.38
CA GLU A 149 21.27 18.91 22.15
C GLU A 149 20.40 17.73 22.64
N VAL A 150 19.67 17.91 23.74
CA VAL A 150 18.71 16.92 24.27
C VAL A 150 17.59 16.66 23.27
N ARG A 151 17.03 17.71 22.65
CA ARG A 151 16.01 17.57 21.59
C ARG A 151 16.54 16.78 20.41
N ARG A 152 17.80 16.98 20.00
CA ARG A 152 18.43 16.22 18.91
C ARG A 152 18.50 14.72 19.21
N TRP A 153 18.95 14.37 20.42
CA TRP A 153 19.03 12.97 20.84
C TRP A 153 17.66 12.32 21.02
N LEU A 154 16.67 13.03 21.53
CA LEU A 154 15.30 12.54 21.65
C LEU A 154 14.65 12.28 20.28
N LYS A 155 14.92 13.13 19.28
CA LYS A 155 14.48 12.88 17.90
C LYS A 155 15.11 11.61 17.33
N ASN A 156 16.42 11.43 17.52
CA ASN A 156 17.11 10.21 17.08
C ASN A 156 16.58 8.95 17.79
N LEU A 157 16.28 9.04 19.09
CA LEU A 157 15.67 7.95 19.84
C LEU A 157 14.28 7.61 19.29
N SER A 158 13.44 8.62 19.01
CA SER A 158 12.13 8.42 18.38
C SER A 158 12.26 7.68 17.05
N ARG A 159 13.21 8.10 16.19
CA ARG A 159 13.47 7.46 14.89
C ARG A 159 13.94 6.02 15.04
N LEU A 160 14.82 5.77 16.01
CA LEU A 160 15.28 4.42 16.33
C LEU A 160 14.12 3.52 16.76
N VAL A 161 13.25 4.00 17.66
CA VAL A 161 12.08 3.25 18.13
C VAL A 161 11.16 2.87 16.97
N VAL A 162 10.84 3.82 16.07
CA VAL A 162 9.98 3.55 14.91
C VAL A 162 10.59 2.48 14.00
N VAL A 163 11.88 2.59 13.67
CA VAL A 163 12.56 1.59 12.82
C VAL A 163 12.67 0.23 13.52
N SER A 164 12.99 0.20 14.80
CA SER A 164 13.08 -1.04 15.57
C SER A 164 11.72 -1.75 15.65
N LEU A 165 10.62 -1.03 15.87
CA LEU A 165 9.27 -1.60 15.85
C LEU A 165 8.93 -2.18 14.48
N ALA A 166 9.26 -1.48 13.39
CA ALA A 166 9.03 -1.98 12.03
C ALA A 166 9.78 -3.29 11.75
N VAL A 167 11.04 -3.39 12.20
CA VAL A 167 11.84 -4.62 12.07
C VAL A 167 11.24 -5.77 12.88
N ILE A 168 10.85 -5.52 14.14
CA ILE A 168 10.25 -6.54 15.01
C ILE A 168 8.94 -7.07 14.39
N ILE A 169 8.07 -6.18 13.91
CA ILE A 169 6.80 -6.57 13.27
C ILE A 169 7.07 -7.37 11.99
N SER A 170 8.01 -6.93 11.16
CA SER A 170 8.36 -7.61 9.90
C SER A 170 8.88 -9.03 10.13
N ILE A 171 9.77 -9.22 11.10
CA ILE A 171 10.31 -10.56 11.43
C ILE A 171 9.23 -11.46 12.03
N THR A 172 8.40 -10.93 12.94
CA THR A 172 7.38 -11.72 13.64
C THR A 172 6.29 -12.21 12.69
N PHE A 173 5.93 -11.40 11.68
CA PHE A 173 4.78 -11.66 10.83
C PHE A 173 5.11 -11.84 9.35
N TYR A 174 6.34 -12.23 9.01
CA TYR A 174 6.80 -12.38 7.62
C TYR A 174 5.81 -13.17 6.74
N PHE A 175 5.36 -14.35 7.19
CA PHE A 175 4.43 -15.19 6.43
C PHE A 175 2.99 -14.67 6.39
N CYS A 176 2.61 -13.80 7.34
CA CYS A 176 1.28 -13.19 7.42
C CYS A 176 1.31 -11.69 7.09
N LEU A 177 2.36 -11.23 6.40
CA LEU A 177 2.60 -9.81 6.14
C LEU A 177 1.41 -9.17 5.42
N HIS A 178 0.87 -9.85 4.42
CA HIS A 178 -0.31 -9.39 3.67
C HIS A 178 -1.56 -9.22 4.55
N LYS A 179 -1.76 -10.05 5.59
CA LYS A 179 -2.88 -9.91 6.53
C LYS A 179 -2.71 -8.68 7.42
N ILE A 180 -1.48 -8.43 7.91
CA ILE A 180 -1.18 -7.20 8.68
C ILE A 180 -1.37 -5.96 7.82
N LEU A 181 -0.76 -5.93 6.64
CA LEU A 181 -0.85 -4.79 5.73
C LEU A 181 -2.31 -4.52 5.34
N GLY A 182 -3.09 -5.57 5.09
CA GLY A 182 -4.52 -5.44 4.82
C GLY A 182 -5.31 -4.89 6.01
N LEU A 183 -5.00 -5.35 7.23
CA LEU A 183 -5.64 -4.86 8.45
C LEU A 183 -5.28 -3.38 8.73
N THR A 184 -4.02 -3.01 8.63
CA THR A 184 -3.57 -1.62 8.81
C THR A 184 -4.12 -0.72 7.71
N GLY A 185 -4.16 -1.22 6.46
CA GLY A 185 -4.72 -0.51 5.31
C GLY A 185 -6.18 -0.18 5.51
N VAL A 186 -7.01 -1.14 5.91
CA VAL A 186 -8.42 -0.86 6.15
C VAL A 186 -8.62 0.00 7.40
N LEU A 187 -7.94 -0.26 8.51
CA LEU A 187 -8.15 0.48 9.76
C LEU A 187 -7.69 1.93 9.67
N LEU A 188 -6.44 2.15 9.26
CA LEU A 188 -5.83 3.48 9.23
C LEU A 188 -6.03 4.15 7.87
N GLY A 189 -5.79 3.41 6.80
CA GLY A 189 -5.87 3.95 5.44
C GLY A 189 -7.28 4.44 5.08
N SER A 190 -8.35 3.72 5.42
CA SER A 190 -9.71 4.20 5.13
C SER A 190 -10.09 5.46 5.92
N ILE A 191 -9.59 5.62 7.15
CA ILE A 191 -9.79 6.84 7.94
C ILE A 191 -9.09 8.01 7.25
N VAL A 192 -7.83 7.83 6.87
CA VAL A 192 -7.03 8.90 6.26
C VAL A 192 -7.54 9.26 4.85
N VAL A 193 -7.93 8.28 4.04
CA VAL A 193 -8.29 8.47 2.63
C VAL A 193 -9.76 8.86 2.45
N LEU A 194 -10.69 8.29 3.23
CA LEU A 194 -12.13 8.51 3.03
C LEU A 194 -12.74 9.42 4.10
N VAL A 195 -12.46 9.16 5.38
CA VAL A 195 -13.10 9.88 6.49
C VAL A 195 -12.56 11.30 6.62
N MET A 196 -11.24 11.47 6.65
CA MET A 196 -10.61 12.78 6.87
C MET A 196 -10.96 13.80 5.78
N PRO A 197 -10.86 13.49 4.47
CA PRO A 197 -11.22 14.46 3.43
C PRO A 197 -12.70 14.82 3.45
N SER A 198 -13.58 13.84 3.72
CA SER A 198 -15.03 14.06 3.82
C SER A 198 -15.40 14.99 4.99
N LEU A 199 -14.74 14.84 6.14
CA LEU A 199 -14.92 15.73 7.29
C LEU A 199 -14.40 17.13 7.03
N ILE A 200 -13.22 17.24 6.43
CA ILE A 200 -12.60 18.54 6.07
C ILE A 200 -13.47 19.27 5.05
N HIS A 201 -13.93 18.58 4.00
CA HIS A 201 -14.80 19.16 2.98
C HIS A 201 -16.14 19.62 3.58
N ASN A 202 -16.75 18.84 4.48
CA ASN A 202 -17.95 19.23 5.22
C ASN A 202 -17.77 20.51 6.04
N LYS A 203 -16.59 20.71 6.65
CA LYS A 203 -16.32 21.85 7.52
C LYS A 203 -15.89 23.10 6.77
N LEU A 204 -15.18 22.95 5.64
CA LEU A 204 -14.55 24.07 4.93
C LEU A 204 -15.28 24.50 3.66
N MET A 205 -15.92 23.58 2.93
CA MET A 205 -16.38 23.87 1.55
C MET A 205 -17.83 23.47 1.26
N ALA A 206 -18.42 22.53 2.00
CA ALA A 206 -19.75 22.02 1.68
C ALA A 206 -20.86 23.03 1.98
N THR A 207 -21.48 23.58 0.94
CA THR A 207 -22.59 24.54 1.03
C THR A 207 -23.96 23.87 0.86
N SER A 208 -24.05 22.88 -0.03
CA SER A 208 -25.31 22.18 -0.34
C SER A 208 -25.56 20.98 0.56
N THR A 209 -26.83 20.74 0.91
CA THR A 209 -27.27 19.54 1.65
C THR A 209 -26.92 18.25 0.92
N PHE A 210 -26.93 18.25 -0.42
CA PHE A 210 -26.54 17.09 -1.23
C PHE A 210 -25.06 16.74 -1.05
N GLN A 211 -24.18 17.75 -1.12
CA GLN A 211 -22.74 17.56 -0.90
C GLN A 211 -22.46 17.03 0.51
N LYS A 212 -23.14 17.57 1.53
CA LYS A 212 -23.01 17.08 2.90
C LYS A 212 -23.48 15.63 3.04
N SER A 213 -24.61 15.30 2.44
CA SER A 213 -25.14 13.93 2.42
C SER A 213 -24.15 12.96 1.79
N MET A 214 -23.57 13.30 0.62
CA MET A 214 -22.56 12.45 -0.03
C MET A 214 -21.34 12.19 0.88
N ASN A 215 -20.84 13.22 1.56
CA ASN A 215 -19.70 13.06 2.47
C ASN A 215 -20.04 12.15 3.66
N TYR A 216 -21.25 12.28 4.23
CA TYR A 216 -21.70 11.36 5.28
C TYR A 216 -21.88 9.93 4.78
N CYS A 217 -22.35 9.72 3.54
CA CYS A 217 -22.40 8.40 2.92
C CYS A 217 -21.01 7.79 2.77
N VAL A 218 -20.01 8.56 2.35
CA VAL A 218 -18.61 8.10 2.23
C VAL A 218 -18.03 7.72 3.60
N ILE A 219 -18.29 8.53 4.64
CA ILE A 219 -17.87 8.22 6.01
C ILE A 219 -18.54 6.93 6.50
N ALA A 220 -19.84 6.79 6.31
CA ALA A 220 -20.57 5.58 6.71
C ALA A 220 -20.04 4.34 5.98
N TYR A 221 -19.79 4.44 4.67
CA TYR A 221 -19.15 3.38 3.88
C TYR A 221 -17.78 2.99 4.45
N ALA A 222 -16.92 3.96 4.74
CA ALA A 222 -15.60 3.70 5.32
C ALA A 222 -15.69 2.96 6.66
N LEU A 223 -16.60 3.39 7.54
CA LEU A 223 -16.83 2.73 8.84
C LEU A 223 -17.34 1.28 8.69
N VAL A 224 -18.25 1.04 7.74
CA VAL A 224 -18.72 -0.32 7.43
C VAL A 224 -17.57 -1.18 6.92
N MET A 225 -16.75 -0.66 6.00
CA MET A 225 -15.59 -1.38 5.47
C MET A 225 -14.57 -1.71 6.55
N ILE A 226 -14.29 -0.78 7.47
CA ILE A 226 -13.45 -1.03 8.65
C ILE A 226 -13.98 -2.24 9.42
N ILE A 227 -15.25 -2.23 9.82
CA ILE A 227 -15.82 -3.27 10.66
C ILE A 227 -15.82 -4.62 9.92
N VAL A 228 -16.35 -4.65 8.70
CA VAL A 228 -16.56 -5.89 7.94
C VAL A 228 -15.23 -6.51 7.53
N VAL A 229 -14.34 -5.74 6.92
CA VAL A 229 -13.06 -6.27 6.41
C VAL A 229 -12.13 -6.65 7.56
N SER A 230 -12.04 -5.84 8.61
CA SER A 230 -11.24 -6.23 9.79
C SER A 230 -11.78 -7.50 10.45
N PHE A 231 -13.09 -7.66 10.55
CA PHE A 231 -13.69 -8.90 11.07
C PHE A 231 -13.27 -10.11 10.22
N PHE A 232 -13.39 -10.03 8.90
CA PHE A 232 -13.02 -11.14 8.02
C PHE A 232 -11.51 -11.45 8.03
N ILE A 233 -10.64 -10.43 8.04
CA ILE A 233 -9.19 -10.66 8.13
C ILE A 233 -8.82 -11.37 9.43
N ILE A 234 -9.45 -10.99 10.56
CA ILE A 234 -9.21 -11.63 11.86
C ILE A 234 -9.81 -13.05 11.88
N TYR A 235 -11.00 -13.24 11.32
CA TYR A 235 -11.66 -14.54 11.29
C TYR A 235 -10.89 -15.56 10.43
N TYR A 236 -10.34 -15.12 9.29
CA TYR A 236 -9.49 -15.92 8.42
C TYR A 236 -8.00 -15.81 8.78
N TRP A 237 -7.67 -15.41 10.02
CA TRP A 237 -6.28 -15.27 10.44
C TRP A 237 -5.55 -16.62 10.51
N ASP A 238 -6.16 -17.62 11.13
CA ASP A 238 -5.59 -18.97 11.31
C ASP A 238 -6.14 -20.01 10.34
N ASN A 239 -7.28 -19.73 9.68
CA ASN A 239 -7.80 -20.59 8.62
C ASN A 239 -6.95 -20.36 7.35
N LYS A 240 -6.30 -21.43 6.89
CA LYS A 240 -5.35 -21.49 5.77
C LYS A 240 -5.89 -20.82 4.50
#